data_AF-A0A0D7WX39-F1
#
_entry.id   AF-A0A0D7WX39-F1
#
_cell.length_a   1.000
_cell.length_b   1.000
_cell.length_c   1.000
_cell.angle_alpha   90.00
_cell.angle_beta   90.00
_cell.angle_gamma   90.00
#
_symmetry.space_group_name_H-M   'P 1'
#
loop_
_entity.id
_entity.type
_entity.pdbx_description
1 polymer ?
#
loop_
_entity_poly.entity_id
_entity_poly.type
_entity_poly.pdbx_seq_one_letter_code
_entity_poly.pdbx_strand_id
1 'polypeptide(L)'
;MVKDQETFNVWYNLVKDVPFEVAHQNVILHLQTSPFFPKPVDIIGDYLTRQPSYYELQRAEEQADALALEEYNQQAVPMPNHIRERLERLNARMRVKHES
;
A
#
# COMPACT_ATOMS: atom_id res chain seq x y z
N MET A 1 44.36 5.07 -4.05
CA MET A 1 43.31 4.34 -4.79
C MET A 1 42.43 3.45 -3.92
N VAL A 2 42.89 2.88 -2.79
CA VAL A 2 42.02 2.00 -1.96
C VAL A 2 40.89 2.76 -1.24
N LYS A 3 41.12 4.01 -0.82
CA LYS A 3 40.10 4.84 -0.13
C LYS A 3 38.87 5.16 -0.97
N ASP A 4 39.02 5.20 -2.29
CA ASP A 4 37.93 5.57 -3.21
C ASP A 4 36.98 4.40 -3.49
N GLN A 5 37.48 3.16 -3.36
CA GLN A 5 36.67 1.97 -3.58
C GLN A 5 35.76 1.66 -2.38
N GLU A 6 36.27 1.84 -1.16
CA GLU A 6 35.46 1.65 0.06
C GLU A 6 34.32 2.67 0.15
N THR A 7 34.60 3.95 -0.15
CA THR A 7 33.57 4.99 -0.19
C THR A 7 32.54 4.72 -1.28
N PHE A 8 32.97 4.29 -2.46
CA PHE A 8 32.05 3.87 -3.54
C PHE A 8 31.14 2.73 -3.08
N ASN A 9 31.68 1.69 -2.44
CA ASN A 9 30.88 0.55 -1.98
C ASN A 9 29.86 0.97 -0.91
N VAL A 10 30.23 1.85 0.00
CA VAL A 10 29.30 2.40 1.01
C VAL A 10 28.19 3.19 0.34
N TRP A 11 28.54 4.08 -0.60
CA TRP A 11 27.57 4.86 -1.36
C TRP A 11 26.61 4.00 -2.16
N TYR A 12 27.14 3.01 -2.87
CA TYR A 12 26.36 2.06 -3.63
C TYR A 12 25.37 1.32 -2.71
N ASN A 13 25.84 0.80 -1.57
CA ASN A 13 24.98 0.08 -0.63
C ASN A 13 23.86 0.93 -0.04
N LEU A 14 24.06 2.25 0.10
CA LEU A 14 23.05 3.16 0.63
C LEU A 14 21.98 3.52 -0.43
N VAL A 15 22.35 3.60 -1.71
CA VAL A 15 21.47 4.12 -2.77
C VAL A 15 20.93 3.01 -3.68
N LYS A 16 21.45 1.78 -3.62
CA LYS A 16 21.08 0.65 -4.53
C LYS A 16 19.59 0.35 -4.62
N ASP A 17 18.82 0.65 -3.56
CA ASP A 17 17.40 0.34 -3.49
C ASP A 17 16.54 1.46 -4.12
N VAL A 18 17.15 2.59 -4.49
CA VAL A 18 16.49 3.73 -5.14
C VAL A 18 16.58 3.56 -6.67
N PRO A 19 15.47 3.64 -7.41
CA PRO A 19 15.48 3.63 -8.88
C PRO A 19 16.35 4.76 -9.43
N PHE A 20 17.07 4.48 -10.52
CA PHE A 20 18.04 5.42 -11.09
C PHE A 20 17.41 6.77 -11.47
N GLU A 21 16.20 6.75 -12.02
CA GLU A 21 15.45 7.93 -12.45
C GLU A 21 15.12 8.85 -11.27
N VAL A 22 14.76 8.26 -10.13
CA VAL A 22 14.46 8.98 -8.88
C VAL A 22 15.73 9.57 -8.29
N ALA A 23 16.79 8.77 -8.20
CA ALA A 23 18.08 9.23 -7.72
C ALA A 23 18.62 10.40 -8.57
N HIS A 24 18.49 10.30 -9.90
CA HIS A 24 18.91 11.34 -10.84
C HIS A 24 18.12 12.64 -10.66
N GLN A 25 16.78 12.56 -10.54
CA GLN A 25 15.95 13.74 -10.27
C GLN A 25 16.30 14.40 -8.92
N ASN A 26 16.49 13.61 -7.87
CA ASN A 26 16.84 14.13 -6.55
C ASN A 26 18.21 14.83 -6.55
N VAL A 27 19.19 14.30 -7.29
CA VAL A 27 20.49 14.97 -7.48
C VAL A 27 20.32 16.31 -8.20
N ILE A 28 19.54 16.35 -9.29
CA ILE A 28 19.27 17.61 -10.01
C ILE A 28 18.63 18.64 -9.07
N LEU A 29 17.63 18.23 -8.30
CA LEU A 29 16.95 19.10 -7.34
C LEU A 29 17.91 19.61 -6.26
N HIS A 30 18.79 18.76 -5.75
CA HIS A 30 19.78 19.15 -4.75
C HIS A 30 20.76 20.18 -5.31
N LEU A 31 21.25 19.99 -6.54
CA LEU A 31 22.17 20.92 -7.19
C LEU A 31 21.54 22.30 -7.46
N GLN A 32 20.21 22.38 -7.58
CA GLN A 32 19.49 23.64 -7.73
C GLN A 32 19.28 24.38 -6.42
N THR A 33 19.21 23.65 -5.30
CA THR A 33 18.82 24.20 -3.98
C THR A 33 20.01 24.38 -3.04
N SER A 34 21.08 23.61 -3.22
CA SER A 34 22.24 23.57 -2.34
C SER A 34 23.54 23.76 -3.14
N PRO A 35 24.46 24.61 -2.67
CA PRO A 35 25.78 24.77 -3.28
C PRO A 35 26.77 23.67 -2.89
N PHE A 36 26.38 22.76 -1.99
CA PHE A 36 27.25 21.69 -1.49
C PHE A 36 27.06 20.39 -2.27
N PHE A 37 28.06 19.51 -2.21
CA PHE A 37 27.93 18.18 -2.77
C PHE A 37 26.81 17.41 -2.07
N PRO A 38 25.93 16.73 -2.83
CA PRO A 38 24.88 15.92 -2.26
C PRO A 38 25.48 14.80 -1.40
N LYS A 39 24.80 14.48 -0.31
CA LYS A 39 25.07 13.28 0.50
C LYS A 39 24.12 12.17 0.07
N PRO A 40 24.37 10.90 0.45
CA PRO A 40 23.47 9.80 0.09
C PRO A 40 22.02 10.03 0.53
N VAL A 41 21.81 10.65 1.70
CA VAL A 41 20.47 10.99 2.20
C VAL A 41 19.71 11.96 1.28
N ASP A 42 20.42 12.88 0.63
CA ASP A 42 19.83 13.84 -0.30
C ASP A 42 19.39 13.16 -1.61
N ILE A 43 20.03 12.05 -1.96
CA ILE A 43 19.72 11.25 -3.16
C ILE A 43 18.56 10.29 -2.89
N ILE A 44 18.57 9.66 -1.71
CA ILE A 44 17.47 8.81 -1.25
C ILE A 44 16.20 9.67 -1.09
N GLY A 45 16.33 10.88 -0.55
CA GLY A 45 15.23 11.81 -0.34
C GLY A 45 14.06 11.15 0.40
N ASP A 46 12.85 11.43 -0.08
CA ASP A 46 11.61 10.85 0.46
C ASP A 46 11.27 9.46 -0.12
N TYR A 47 12.14 8.86 -0.93
CA TYR A 47 11.79 7.60 -1.61
C TYR A 47 11.44 6.49 -0.61
N LEU A 48 12.19 6.41 0.51
CA LEU A 48 11.94 5.44 1.56
C LEU A 48 10.77 5.82 2.48
N THR A 49 10.43 7.11 2.60
CA THR A 49 9.31 7.58 3.44
C THR A 49 7.98 7.57 2.70
N ARG A 50 7.98 7.51 1.36
CA ARG A 50 6.77 7.41 0.51
C ARG A 50 6.24 5.99 0.36
N GLN A 51 6.95 4.98 0.86
CA GLN A 51 6.41 3.63 0.94
C GLN A 51 5.26 3.65 1.95
N PRO A 52 4.00 3.39 1.53
CA PRO A 52 2.87 3.41 2.45
C PRO A 52 3.13 2.39 3.55
N SER A 53 2.91 2.81 4.80
CA SER A 53 3.01 1.91 5.93
C SER A 53 1.98 0.79 5.78
N TYR A 54 2.26 -0.37 6.41
CA TYR A 54 1.35 -1.52 6.37
C TYR A 54 -0.11 -1.15 6.73
N TYR A 55 -0.29 -0.28 7.73
CA TYR A 55 -1.63 0.18 8.14
C TYR A 55 -2.32 1.09 7.12
N GLU A 56 -1.55 1.87 6.36
CA GLU A 56 -2.11 2.69 5.29
C GLU A 56 -2.56 1.83 4.12
N LEU A 57 -1.81 0.77 3.79
CA LEU A 57 -2.22 -0.23 2.80
C LEU A 57 -3.50 -0.94 3.24
N GLN A 58 -3.55 -1.45 4.48
CA GLN A 58 -4.73 -2.12 5.01
C GLN A 58 -5.97 -1.21 4.96
N ARG A 59 -5.81 0.05 5.36
CA ARG A 59 -6.93 1.01 5.31
C ARG A 59 -7.41 1.26 3.88
N ALA A 60 -6.49 1.34 2.91
CA ALA A 60 -6.85 1.53 1.51
C ALA A 60 -7.61 0.32 0.95
N GLU A 61 -7.21 -0.90 1.33
CA GLU A 61 -7.92 -2.14 0.98
C GLU A 61 -9.33 -2.17 1.57
N GLU A 62 -9.48 -1.87 2.86
CA GLU A 62 -10.78 -1.82 3.54
C GLU A 62 -11.73 -0.78 2.90
N GLN A 63 -11.20 0.37 2.49
CA GLN A 63 -11.96 1.40 1.80
C GLN A 63 -12.41 0.95 0.40
N ALA A 64 -11.56 0.23 -0.33
CA ALA A 64 -11.89 -0.30 -1.64
C ALA A 64 -12.99 -1.38 -1.53
N ASP A 65 -12.91 -2.27 -0.54
CA ASP A 65 -13.90 -3.30 -0.28
C ASP A 65 -15.26 -2.71 0.12
N ALA A 66 -15.25 -1.68 0.97
CA ALA A 66 -16.48 -0.99 1.37
C ALA A 66 -17.17 -0.34 0.16
N LEU A 67 -16.42 0.33 -0.70
CA LEU A 67 -16.95 0.95 -1.91
C LEU A 67 -17.55 -0.11 -2.86
N ALA A 68 -16.85 -1.22 -3.07
CA ALA A 68 -17.35 -2.31 -3.91
C ALA A 68 -18.65 -2.92 -3.37
N LEU A 69 -18.77 -3.05 -2.04
CA LEU A 69 -20.01 -3.52 -1.40
C LEU A 69 -21.17 -2.53 -1.58
N GLU A 70 -20.90 -1.22 -1.49
CA GLU A 70 -21.89 -0.17 -1.74
C GLU A 70 -22.37 -0.19 -3.19
N GLU A 71 -21.45 -0.27 -4.16
CA GLU A 71 -21.77 -0.38 -5.59
C GLU A 71 -22.60 -1.63 -5.88
N TYR A 72 -22.22 -2.77 -5.30
CA TYR A 72 -22.99 -4.00 -5.40
C TYR A 72 -24.41 -3.82 -4.85
N ASN A 73 -24.55 -3.22 -3.67
CA ASN A 73 -25.86 -3.00 -3.04
C ASN A 73 -26.76 -2.07 -3.87
N GLN A 74 -26.18 -1.10 -4.59
CA GLN A 74 -26.94 -0.22 -5.49
C GLN A 74 -27.47 -0.96 -6.72
N GLN A 75 -26.71 -1.94 -7.23
CA GLN A 75 -27.10 -2.74 -8.40
C GLN A 75 -27.90 -3.99 -8.04
N ALA A 76 -27.83 -4.43 -6.79
CA ALA A 76 -28.47 -5.65 -6.33
C ALA A 76 -30.00 -5.53 -6.38
N VAL A 77 -30.63 -6.49 -7.05
CA VAL A 77 -32.08 -6.65 -7.00
C VAL A 77 -32.45 -7.27 -5.64
N PRO A 78 -33.51 -6.80 -4.97
CA PRO A 78 -33.97 -7.39 -3.72
C PRO A 78 -34.24 -8.88 -3.89
N MET A 79 -33.82 -9.67 -2.90
CA MET A 79 -33.97 -11.12 -2.91
C MET A 79 -35.44 -11.53 -3.12
N PRO A 80 -35.75 -12.44 -4.06
CA PRO A 80 -37.11 -12.90 -4.28
C PRO A 80 -37.76 -13.52 -3.03
N ASN A 81 -39.03 -13.20 -2.79
CA ASN A 81 -39.76 -13.56 -1.56
C ASN A 81 -39.72 -15.06 -1.22
N HIS A 82 -39.90 -15.93 -2.22
CA HIS A 82 -39.89 -17.37 -2.02
C HIS A 82 -38.52 -17.92 -1.60
N ILE A 83 -37.42 -17.25 -1.98
CA ILE A 83 -36.06 -17.62 -1.55
C ILE A 83 -35.82 -17.13 -0.11
N ARG A 84 -36.24 -15.91 0.21
CA ARG A 84 -36.15 -15.33 1.55
C ARG A 84 -36.85 -16.20 2.58
N GLU A 85 -38.10 -16.59 2.34
CA GLU A 85 -38.86 -17.47 3.23
C GLU A 85 -38.21 -18.85 3.41
N ARG A 86 -37.62 -19.40 2.35
CA ARG A 86 -36.92 -20.69 2.41
C ARG A 86 -35.66 -20.61 3.28
N LEU A 87 -34.90 -19.52 3.17
CA LEU A 87 -33.70 -19.28 3.98
C LEU A 87 -34.05 -19.04 5.45
N GLU A 88 -35.10 -18.27 5.75
CA GLU A 88 -35.58 -18.06 7.12
C GLU A 88 -35.97 -19.38 7.79
N ARG A 89 -36.70 -20.25 7.07
CA ARG A 89 -37.07 -21.59 7.57
C ARG A 89 -35.85 -22.49 7.81
N LEU A 90 -34.82 -22.41 6.97
CA LEU A 90 -33.57 -23.15 7.15
C LEU A 90 -32.78 -22.65 8.36
N ASN A 91 -32.63 -21.33 8.52
CA ASN A 91 -31.95 -20.73 9.66
C ASN A 91 -32.66 -21.03 10.99
N ALA A 92 -33.99 -20.96 11.01
CA ALA A 92 -34.77 -21.32 12.20
C ALA A 92 -34.55 -22.78 12.62
N ARG A 93 -34.46 -23.72 11.65
CA ARG A 93 -34.17 -25.13 11.92
C ARG A 93 -32.75 -25.37 12.42
N MET A 94 -31.78 -24.58 11.95
CA MET A 94 -30.37 -24.70 12.38
C MET A 94 -30.16 -24.20 13.82
N ARG A 95 -30.78 -23.05 14.18
CA ARG A 95 -30.68 -22.49 15.54
C ARG A 95 -31.23 -23.45 16.60
N VAL A 96 -32.38 -24.06 16.34
CA VAL A 96 -33.03 -25.00 17.28
C VAL A 96 -32.18 -26.26 17.53
N LYS A 97 -31.36 -26.69 16.55
CA LYS A 97 -30.48 -27.86 16.71
C LYS A 97 -29.20 -27.60 17.50
N HIS A 98 -28.81 -26.35 17.71
CA HIS A 98 -27.59 -25.99 18.43
C HIS A 98 -27.82 -25.80 19.94
N GLU A 99 -29.09 -25.70 20.36
CA GLU A 99 -29.51 -25.53 21.76
C GLU A 99 -30.06 -26.82 22.39
N SER A 100 -29.87 -27.99 21.75
CA SER A 100 -30.31 -29.32 22.26
C SER A 100 -29.13 -30.23 22.56
#